data_AF-A0A1V4TAG9-F1
#
_entry.id   AF-A0A1V4TAG9-F1
#
_cell.length_a   1.000
_cell.length_b   1.000
_cell.length_c   1.000
_cell.angle_alpha   90.00
_cell.angle_beta   90.00
_cell.angle_gamma   90.00
#
_symmetry.space_group_name_H-M   'P 1'
#
loop_
_entity.id
_entity.type
_entity.pdbx_description
1 polymer ?
#
loop_
_entity_poly.entity_id
_entity_poly.type
_entity_poly.pdbx_seq_one_letter_code
_entity_poly.pdbx_strand_id
1 'polypeptide(L)'
;MVGDDDTLIDGCRGMSEVNVFRQAFGEHVKIVAVHSAPSTRYPRLVSRARSDAPSDRQEFDERDKRELSWGLGETIALADAMIVNEGTLDDFRKDALALLKELRG
;
A
#
# COMPACT_ATOMS: atom_id res chain seq x y z
N MET A 1 4.61 -11.81 18.13
CA MET A 1 4.76 -13.03 17.31
C MET A 1 3.58 -13.06 16.34
N VAL A 2 3.80 -13.45 15.10
CA VAL A 2 2.72 -13.72 14.13
C VAL A 2 2.06 -15.02 14.57
N GLY A 3 0.74 -15.02 14.76
CA GLY A 3 -0.02 -16.19 15.19
C GLY A 3 -0.47 -17.04 13.99
N ASP A 4 -1.35 -18.01 14.24
CA ASP A 4 -1.92 -18.87 13.19
C ASP A 4 -3.07 -18.19 12.41
N ASP A 5 -3.47 -16.98 12.82
CA ASP A 5 -4.51 -16.17 12.17
C ASP A 5 -3.95 -15.31 11.03
N ASP A 6 -4.84 -14.89 10.13
CA ASP A 6 -4.51 -13.91 9.09
C ASP A 6 -3.86 -12.66 9.69
N THR A 7 -2.68 -12.31 9.17
CA THR A 7 -1.92 -11.17 9.64
C THR A 7 -1.77 -10.14 8.53
N LEU A 8 -2.16 -8.90 8.82
CA LEU A 8 -1.96 -7.76 7.93
C LEU A 8 -0.71 -6.99 8.34
N ILE A 9 0.19 -6.78 7.39
CA ILE A 9 1.38 -5.94 7.55
C ILE A 9 1.17 -4.70 6.69
N ASP A 10 1.11 -3.52 7.32
CA ASP A 10 0.97 -2.24 6.64
C ASP A 10 2.33 -1.55 6.48
N GLY A 11 2.51 -0.88 5.34
CA GLY A 11 3.66 -0.02 5.09
C GLY A 11 4.92 -0.73 4.59
N CYS A 12 4.80 -1.76 3.76
CA CYS A 12 5.96 -2.36 3.09
C CYS A 12 6.59 -1.36 2.10
N ARG A 13 7.91 -1.17 2.19
CA ARG A 13 8.65 -0.11 1.44
C ARG A 13 9.56 -0.65 0.34
N GLY A 14 9.70 -1.96 0.21
CA GLY A 14 10.55 -2.55 -0.82
C GLY A 14 10.57 -4.08 -0.79
N MET A 15 11.05 -4.69 -1.88
CA MET A 15 11.14 -6.15 -2.02
C MET A 15 12.10 -6.81 -1.03
N SER A 16 13.03 -6.07 -0.43
CA SER A 16 13.89 -6.58 0.65
C SER A 16 13.08 -7.04 1.87
N GLU A 17 12.08 -6.26 2.30
CA GLU A 17 11.18 -6.63 3.40
C GLU A 17 10.30 -7.83 3.02
N VAL A 18 9.74 -7.81 1.81
CA VAL A 18 8.95 -8.92 1.26
C VAL A 18 9.77 -10.22 1.29
N ASN A 19 11.04 -10.16 0.89
CA ASN A 19 11.90 -11.34 0.87
C ASN A 19 12.15 -11.89 2.28
N VAL A 20 12.27 -11.05 3.30
CA VAL A 20 12.34 -11.49 4.70
C VAL A 20 11.06 -12.23 5.09
N PHE A 21 9.89 -11.70 4.75
CA PHE A 21 8.62 -12.38 5.04
C PHE A 21 8.48 -13.69 4.26
N ARG A 22 8.84 -13.71 2.97
CA ARG A 22 8.80 -14.93 2.15
C ARG A 22 9.78 -15.99 2.62
N GLN A 23 10.93 -15.61 3.18
CA GLN A 23 11.85 -16.57 3.81
C GLN A 23 11.22 -17.22 5.06
N ALA A 24 10.44 -16.47 5.84
CA ALA A 24 9.81 -16.97 7.06
C ALA A 24 8.50 -17.74 6.79
N PHE A 25 7.70 -17.29 5.83
CA PHE A 25 6.31 -17.74 5.62
C PHE A 25 6.04 -18.29 4.21
N GLY A 26 7.02 -18.30 3.31
CA GLY A 26 6.90 -18.90 1.98
C GLY A 26 5.81 -18.26 1.12
N GLU A 27 5.05 -19.12 0.44
CA GLU A 27 4.00 -18.75 -0.53
C GLU A 27 2.73 -18.17 0.13
N HIS A 28 2.63 -18.24 1.46
CA HIS A 28 1.54 -17.64 2.23
C HIS A 28 1.62 -16.11 2.26
N VAL A 29 2.77 -15.52 1.90
CA VAL A 29 2.92 -14.06 1.80
C VAL A 29 2.29 -13.57 0.51
N LYS A 30 1.24 -12.75 0.65
CA LYS A 30 0.60 -12.02 -0.46
C LYS A 30 0.87 -10.52 -0.33
N ILE A 31 1.20 -9.89 -1.44
CA ILE A 31 1.41 -8.45 -1.57
C ILE A 31 0.14 -7.84 -2.17
N VAL A 32 -0.49 -6.93 -1.45
CA VAL A 32 -1.63 -6.16 -1.94
C VAL A 32 -1.20 -4.70 -2.11
N ALA A 33 -1.19 -4.23 -3.35
CA ALA A 33 -0.95 -2.81 -3.64
C ALA A 33 -2.25 -2.02 -3.59
N VAL A 34 -2.23 -0.84 -2.95
CA VAL A 34 -3.34 0.13 -3.03
C VAL A 34 -2.85 1.33 -3.83
N HIS A 35 -3.43 1.52 -5.01
CA HIS A 35 -3.01 2.54 -5.96
C HIS A 35 -3.99 3.71 -6.01
N SER A 36 -3.44 4.93 -6.05
CA SER A 36 -4.16 6.14 -6.43
C SER A 36 -3.22 7.09 -7.16
N ALA A 37 -3.75 7.82 -8.14
CA ALA A 37 -3.07 8.84 -8.88
C ALA A 37 -2.58 9.97 -7.95
N PRO A 38 -1.46 10.64 -8.29
CA PRO A 38 -0.97 11.80 -7.54
C PRO A 38 -2.04 12.89 -7.34
N SER A 39 -2.86 13.15 -8.36
CA SER A 39 -3.98 14.11 -8.33
C SER A 39 -5.04 13.78 -7.27
N THR A 40 -5.18 12.50 -6.92
CA THR A 40 -6.12 12.01 -5.91
C THR A 40 -5.47 11.96 -4.53
N ARG A 41 -4.19 11.57 -4.44
CA ARG A 41 -3.46 11.46 -3.17
C ARG A 41 -3.14 12.81 -2.54
N TYR A 42 -2.73 13.80 -3.34
CA TYR A 42 -2.32 15.10 -2.82
C TYR A 42 -3.45 15.80 -2.03
N PRO A 43 -4.67 15.99 -2.58
CA PRO A 43 -5.76 16.59 -1.81
C PRO A 43 -6.14 15.80 -0.55
N ARG A 44 -6.10 14.46 -0.61
CA ARG A 44 -6.38 13.58 0.55
C ARG A 44 -5.33 13.72 1.66
N LEU A 45 -4.06 13.92 1.30
CA LEU A 45 -2.99 14.15 2.28
C LEU A 45 -3.11 15.51 2.95
N VAL A 46 -3.39 16.56 2.16
CA VAL A 46 -3.61 17.92 2.67
C VAL A 46 -4.82 17.96 3.60
N SER A 47 -5.95 17.36 3.21
CA SER A 47 -7.17 17.36 4.03
C SER A 47 -7.04 16.59 5.34
N ARG A 48 -6.11 15.62 5.40
CA ARG A 48 -5.83 14.85 6.63
C ARG A 48 -5.12 15.68 7.71
N ALA A 49 -4.50 16.81 7.35
CA ALA A 49 -3.94 17.81 8.26
C ALA A 49 -3.04 17.24 9.38
N ARG A 50 -2.25 16.20 9.08
CA ARG A 50 -1.22 15.71 10.00
C ARG A 50 -0.04 16.67 10.04
N SER A 51 0.74 16.62 11.12
CA SER A 51 1.97 17.41 11.25
C SER A 51 3.02 17.07 10.19
N ASP A 52 2.92 15.92 9.53
CA ASP A 52 3.76 15.47 8.41
C ASP A 52 3.09 15.64 7.02
N ALA A 53 1.97 16.37 6.94
CA ALA A 53 1.32 16.64 5.65
C ALA A 53 2.20 17.58 4.81
N PRO A 54 2.34 17.33 3.50
CA PRO A 54 3.10 18.22 2.64
C PRO A 54 2.47 19.61 2.64
N SER A 55 3.28 20.63 2.85
CA SER A 55 2.89 22.04 2.87
C SER A 55 2.56 22.58 1.49
N ASP A 56 3.15 21.99 0.44
CA ASP A 56 2.86 22.30 -0.95
C ASP A 56 3.01 21.09 -1.89
N ARG A 57 2.77 21.32 -3.19
CA ARG A 57 2.88 20.29 -4.22
C ARG A 57 4.32 19.80 -4.41
N GLN A 58 5.32 20.66 -4.23
CA GLN A 58 6.71 20.29 -4.41
C GLN A 58 7.14 19.30 -3.31
N GLU A 59 6.79 19.58 -2.05
CA GLU A 59 7.07 18.69 -0.92
C GLU A 59 6.40 17.32 -1.11
N PHE A 60 5.18 17.30 -1.65
CA PHE A 60 4.50 16.06 -2.02
C PHE A 60 5.26 15.28 -3.11
N ASP A 61 5.68 15.93 -4.20
CA ASP A 61 6.40 15.28 -5.28
C ASP A 61 7.79 14.77 -4.84
N GLU A 62 8.47 15.51 -3.95
CA GLU A 62 9.75 15.08 -3.33
C GLU A 62 9.57 13.87 -2.41
N ARG A 63 8.48 13.86 -1.62
CA ARG A 63 8.11 12.70 -0.80
C ARG A 63 7.84 11.48 -1.69
N ASP A 64 7.05 11.61 -2.74
CA ASP A 64 6.76 10.51 -3.67
C ASP A 64 8.02 9.95 -4.31
N LYS A 65 8.92 10.81 -4.81
CA LYS A 65 10.20 10.40 -5.40
C LYS A 65 11.07 9.62 -4.41
N ARG A 66 11.10 10.05 -3.15
CA ARG A 66 11.85 9.38 -2.08
C ARG A 66 11.28 8.00 -1.76
N GLU A 67 9.96 7.85 -1.69
CA GLU A 67 9.35 6.54 -1.46
C GLU A 67 9.61 5.59 -2.63
N LEU A 68 9.57 6.09 -3.87
CA LEU A 68 9.92 5.29 -5.05
C LEU A 68 11.40 4.86 -5.05
N SER A 69 12.31 5.72 -4.60
CA SER A 69 13.74 5.37 -4.52
C SER A 69 14.06 4.31 -3.46
N TRP A 70 13.14 4.06 -2.51
CA TRP A 70 13.24 2.97 -1.55
C TRP A 70 12.78 1.61 -2.08
N GLY A 71 12.25 1.56 -3.31
CA GLY A 71 11.81 0.33 -3.95
C GLY A 71 10.30 0.11 -3.92
N LEU A 72 9.51 1.06 -3.43
CA LEU A 72 8.05 0.95 -3.39
C LEU A 72 7.45 0.70 -4.79
N GLY A 73 8.03 1.28 -5.84
CA GLY A 73 7.59 1.06 -7.22
C GLY A 73 7.73 -0.39 -7.67
N GLU A 74 8.82 -1.06 -7.27
CA GLU A 74 9.04 -2.49 -7.55
C GLU A 74 8.03 -3.35 -6.78
N THR A 75 7.80 -3.05 -5.50
CA THR A 75 6.82 -3.75 -4.67
C THR A 75 5.40 -3.64 -5.23
N ILE A 76 5.00 -2.47 -5.72
CA ILE A 76 3.70 -2.28 -6.38
C ILE A 76 3.63 -3.08 -7.68
N ALA A 77 4.70 -3.06 -8.48
CA ALA A 77 4.74 -3.75 -9.77
C ALA A 77 4.69 -5.29 -9.65
N LEU A 78 5.21 -5.82 -8.55
CA LEU A 78 5.24 -7.26 -8.25
C LEU A 78 4.13 -7.71 -7.28
N ALA A 79 3.13 -6.86 -7.05
CA ALA A 79 2.02 -7.18 -6.16
C ALA A 79 1.16 -8.33 -6.72
N ASP A 80 0.72 -9.23 -5.83
CA ASP A 80 -0.17 -10.34 -6.18
C ASP A 80 -1.59 -9.85 -6.52
N ALA A 81 -1.99 -8.73 -5.91
CA ALA A 81 -3.25 -8.06 -6.18
C ALA A 81 -3.13 -6.54 -6.05
N MET A 82 -4.04 -5.82 -6.70
CA MET A 82 -4.07 -4.36 -6.65
C MET A 82 -5.49 -3.83 -6.51
N ILE A 83 -5.69 -2.89 -5.59
CA ILE A 83 -6.92 -2.10 -5.45
C ILE A 83 -6.65 -0.70 -6.00
N VAL A 84 -7.48 -0.26 -6.96
CA VAL A 84 -7.44 1.11 -7.49
C VAL A 84 -8.39 2.00 -6.69
N ASN A 85 -7.84 2.77 -5.75
CA ASN A 85 -8.59 3.61 -4.82
C ASN A 85 -8.82 5.03 -5.39
N GLU A 86 -9.54 5.12 -6.51
CA GLU A 86 -9.95 6.40 -7.11
C GLU A 86 -11.37 6.82 -6.70
N GLY A 87 -12.14 5.90 -6.12
CA GLY A 87 -13.53 6.11 -5.74
C GLY A 87 -13.73 6.68 -4.34
N THR A 88 -14.91 6.40 -3.78
CA THR A 88 -15.27 6.77 -2.42
C THR A 88 -14.70 5.78 -1.39
N LEU A 89 -14.76 6.14 -0.11
CA LEU A 89 -14.38 5.22 0.97
C LEU A 89 -15.25 3.96 0.98
N ASP A 90 -16.52 4.06 0.59
CA ASP A 90 -17.42 2.91 0.55
C ASP A 90 -17.11 1.97 -0.61
N ASP A 91 -16.68 2.51 -1.76
CA ASP A 91 -16.19 1.70 -2.88
C ASP A 91 -14.92 0.95 -2.45
N PHE A 92 -13.96 1.66 -1.86
CA PHE A 92 -12.73 1.04 -1.36
C PHE A 92 -13.00 -0.07 -0.33
N ARG A 93 -13.97 0.13 0.59
CA ARG A 93 -14.37 -0.89 1.56
C ARG A 93 -14.94 -2.14 0.89
N LYS A 94 -15.76 -1.97 -0.15
CA LYS A 94 -16.33 -3.09 -0.91
C LYS A 94 -15.23 -3.87 -1.63
N ASP A 95 -14.33 -3.17 -2.31
CA ASP A 95 -13.23 -3.76 -3.07
C ASP A 95 -12.26 -4.49 -2.15
N ALA A 96 -11.88 -3.88 -1.02
CA ALA A 96 -11.02 -4.51 -0.03
C ALA A 96 -11.67 -5.76 0.57
N LEU A 97 -12.97 -5.72 0.90
CA LEU A 97 -13.67 -6.89 1.42
C LEU A 97 -13.76 -8.02 0.39
N ALA A 98 -14.00 -7.70 -0.88
CA ALA A 98 -14.02 -8.68 -1.96
C ALA A 98 -12.65 -9.35 -2.12
N LEU A 99 -11.57 -8.55 -2.18
CA LEU A 99 -10.21 -9.06 -2.32
C LEU A 99 -9.79 -9.93 -1.13
N LEU A 100 -10.07 -9.51 0.10
CA LEU A 100 -9.71 -10.30 1.28
C LEU A 100 -10.44 -11.65 1.34
N LYS A 101 -11.66 -11.73 0.78
CA LYS A 101 -12.37 -13.01 0.64
C LYS A 101 -11.74 -13.91 -0.41
N GLU A 102 -11.30 -13.34 -1.53
CA GLU A 102 -10.59 -14.05 -2.59
C GLU A 102 -9.26 -14.62 -2.09
N LEU A 103 -8.49 -13.83 -1.34
CA LEU A 103 -7.19 -14.26 -0.80
C LEU A 103 -7.27 -15.36 0.28
N ARG A 104 -8.44 -15.52 0.91
CA ARG A 104 -8.72 -16.60 1.89
C ARG A 104 -9.16 -17.91 1.23
N GLY A 105 -9.63 -17.85 -0.01
CA GLY A 105 -10.11 -19.01 -0.77
C GLY A 105 -8.97 -19.78 -1.39
#